data_AF-A0A4U8U8G5-F1
#
_entry.id   AF-A0A4U8U8G5-F1
#
_cell.length_a   1.000
_cell.length_b   1.000
_cell.length_c   1.000
_cell.angle_alpha   90.00
_cell.angle_beta   90.00
_cell.angle_gamma   90.00
#
_symmetry.space_group_name_H-M   'P 1'
#
loop_
_entity.id
_entity.type
_entity.pdbx_description
1 polymer ?
#
loop_
_entity_poly.entity_id
_entity_poly.type
_entity_poly.pdbx_seq_one_letter_code
_entity_poly.pdbx_strand_id
1 'polypeptide(L)'
;MQIKHTHAFSLFEILLSLALLSILSIFMLKPYTTQSLALRQANLHIQTLQQEINKQAYYAFLQKKPLNKQSLDLLLQNAQISTKLFSFTWQNNRFILQIGKKKLNMLIRQTNTNHYVITCNPSHELCRKIYHRKHAK
;
A
#
# COMPACT_ATOMS: atom_id res chain seq x y z
N MET A 1 -48.60 37.50 -7.37
CA MET A 1 -47.51 36.50 -7.50
C MET A 1 -48.01 35.18 -6.93
N GLN A 2 -48.44 34.26 -7.80
CA GLN A 2 -48.87 32.92 -7.37
C GLN A 2 -47.62 32.05 -7.23
N ILE A 3 -47.33 31.60 -6.01
CA ILE A 3 -46.30 30.59 -5.75
C ILE A 3 -46.87 29.28 -6.31
N LYS A 4 -46.33 28.85 -7.45
CA LYS A 4 -46.68 27.58 -8.11
C LYS A 4 -46.31 26.41 -7.19
N HIS A 5 -47.25 25.48 -7.10
CA HIS A 5 -47.27 24.26 -6.30
C HIS A 5 -45.90 23.66 -5.96
N THR A 6 -45.68 23.49 -4.67
CA THR A 6 -44.70 22.57 -4.09
C THR A 6 -44.97 21.17 -4.62
N HIS A 7 -44.10 20.65 -5.50
CA HIS A 7 -44.05 19.22 -5.78
C HIS A 7 -43.61 18.50 -4.50
N ALA A 8 -44.58 17.99 -3.73
CA ALA A 8 -44.30 17.04 -2.66
C ALA A 8 -43.90 15.73 -3.35
N PHE A 9 -42.63 15.36 -3.27
CA PHE A 9 -42.15 14.06 -3.74
C PHE A 9 -42.97 12.95 -3.10
N SER A 10 -43.47 12.01 -3.91
CA SER A 10 -44.15 10.83 -3.38
C SER A 10 -43.16 10.00 -2.55
N LEU A 11 -43.62 9.38 -1.46
CA LEU A 11 -42.79 8.46 -0.65
C LEU A 11 -42.11 7.40 -1.53
N PHE A 12 -42.77 6.97 -2.59
CA PHE A 12 -42.22 6.04 -3.57
C PHE A 12 -41.02 6.62 -4.35
N GLU A 13 -41.09 7.88 -4.78
CA GLU A 13 -39.99 8.56 -5.49
C GLU A 13 -38.78 8.79 -4.57
N ILE A 14 -39.02 9.08 -3.29
CA ILE A 14 -37.98 9.20 -2.28
C ILE A 14 -37.30 7.84 -2.06
N LEU A 15 -38.06 6.76 -1.89
CA LEU A 15 -37.52 5.40 -1.75
C LEU A 15 -36.73 4.97 -3.00
N LEU A 16 -37.24 5.25 -4.19
CA LEU A 16 -36.58 4.92 -5.45
C LEU A 16 -35.26 5.69 -5.61
N SER A 17 -35.24 6.99 -5.29
CA SER A 17 -34.03 7.81 -5.35
C SER A 17 -32.99 7.40 -4.31
N LEU A 18 -33.40 7.05 -3.08
CA LEU A 18 -32.50 6.49 -2.06
C LEU A 18 -31.92 5.13 -2.49
N ALA A 19 -32.73 4.26 -3.08
CA ALA A 19 -32.25 2.97 -3.59
C ALA A 19 -31.22 3.16 -4.71
N LEU A 20 -31.49 4.07 -5.67
CA LEU A 20 -30.56 4.41 -6.75
C LEU A 20 -29.25 5.02 -6.21
N LEU A 21 -29.34 5.96 -5.26
CA LEU A 21 -28.16 6.54 -4.59
C LEU A 21 -27.34 5.47 -3.86
N SER A 22 -27.99 4.51 -3.20
CA SER A 22 -27.31 3.43 -2.48
C SER A 22 -26.50 2.54 -3.44
N ILE A 23 -27.09 2.14 -4.57
CA ILE A 23 -26.42 1.31 -5.59
C ILE A 23 -25.27 2.09 -6.22
N LEU A 24 -25.50 3.36 -6.58
CA LEU A 24 -24.48 4.23 -7.16
C LEU A 24 -23.31 4.44 -6.19
N SER A 25 -23.59 4.59 -4.89
CA SER A 25 -22.56 4.75 -3.86
C SER A 25 -21.66 3.53 -3.76
N ILE A 26 -22.20 2.31 -3.86
CA ILE A 26 -21.40 1.07 -3.82
C ILE A 26 -20.44 1.02 -5.01
N PHE A 27 -20.93 1.31 -6.21
CA PHE A 27 -20.10 1.33 -7.42
C PHE A 27 -19.00 2.39 -7.36
N MET A 28 -19.32 3.56 -6.81
CA MET A 28 -18.36 4.65 -6.69
C MET A 28 -17.33 4.40 -5.59
N LEU A 29 -17.75 3.90 -4.41
CA LEU A 29 -16.87 3.76 -3.24
C LEU A 29 -15.97 2.52 -3.31
N LYS A 30 -16.46 1.40 -3.87
CA LYS A 30 -15.71 0.14 -3.95
C LYS A 30 -14.32 0.25 -4.60
N PRO A 31 -14.10 0.95 -5.74
CA PRO A 31 -12.75 1.10 -6.29
C PRO A 31 -11.83 1.91 -5.37
N TYR A 32 -12.34 2.96 -4.71
CA TYR A 32 -11.53 3.76 -3.77
C TYR A 32 -11.17 2.97 -2.51
N THR A 33 -12.12 2.22 -1.94
CA THR A 33 -11.88 1.42 -0.74
C THR A 33 -10.94 0.25 -1.01
N THR A 34 -11.05 -0.39 -2.17
CA THR A 34 -10.13 -1.47 -2.56
C THR A 34 -8.72 -0.93 -2.81
N GLN A 35 -8.57 0.23 -3.45
CA GLN A 35 -7.25 0.83 -3.65
C GLN A 35 -6.62 1.29 -2.33
N SER A 36 -7.39 1.91 -1.44
CA SER A 36 -6.88 2.34 -0.13
C SER A 36 -6.49 1.15 0.74
N LEU A 37 -7.28 0.08 0.72
CA LEU A 37 -6.98 -1.17 1.40
C LEU A 37 -5.70 -1.82 0.85
N ALA A 38 -5.56 -1.90 -0.47
CA ALA A 38 -4.36 -2.43 -1.11
C ALA A 38 -3.10 -1.65 -0.71
N LEU A 39 -3.17 -0.31 -0.70
CA LEU A 39 -2.08 0.55 -0.24
C LEU A 39 -1.74 0.31 1.22
N ARG A 40 -2.75 0.18 2.09
CA ARG A 40 -2.55 -0.07 3.53
C ARG A 40 -1.90 -1.42 3.78
N GLN A 41 -2.39 -2.48 3.14
CA GLN A 41 -1.83 -3.81 3.28
C GLN A 41 -0.40 -3.89 2.74
N ALA A 42 -0.14 -3.29 1.58
CA ALA A 42 1.21 -3.20 1.03
C ALA A 42 2.15 -2.43 1.98
N ASN A 43 1.71 -1.30 2.54
CA ASN A 43 2.50 -0.53 3.50
C ASN A 43 2.83 -1.34 4.75
N LEU A 44 1.82 -1.99 5.36
CA LEU A 44 2.03 -2.85 6.52
C LEU A 44 3.02 -3.97 6.20
N HIS A 45 2.88 -4.64 5.06
CA HIS A 45 3.79 -5.70 4.64
C HIS A 45 5.24 -5.21 4.52
N ILE A 46 5.45 -4.05 3.89
CA ILE A 46 6.77 -3.43 3.75
C ILE A 46 7.35 -3.03 5.12
N GLN A 47 6.53 -2.48 6.02
CA GLN A 47 6.96 -2.11 7.37
C GLN A 47 7.33 -3.32 8.23
N THR A 48 6.55 -4.40 8.17
CA THR A 48 6.87 -5.65 8.86
C THR A 48 8.19 -6.21 8.35
N LEU A 49 8.35 -6.28 7.02
CA LEU A 49 9.60 -6.73 6.41
C LEU A 49 10.80 -5.87 6.84
N GLN A 50 10.62 -4.55 6.80
CA GLN A 50 11.62 -3.58 7.25
C GLN A 50 12.06 -3.82 8.70
N GLN A 51 11.10 -4.12 9.58
CA GLN A 51 11.34 -4.42 10.99
C GLN A 51 12.10 -5.74 11.15
N GLU A 52 11.74 -6.79 10.40
CA GLU A 52 12.42 -8.08 10.45
C GLU A 52 13.86 -8.02 9.98
N ILE A 53 14.14 -7.32 8.85
CA ILE A 53 15.50 -7.10 8.36
C ILE A 53 16.33 -6.38 9.43
N ASN A 54 15.79 -5.31 10.01
CA ASN A 54 16.49 -4.56 11.05
C ASN A 54 16.69 -5.37 12.33
N LYS A 55 15.75 -6.26 12.69
CA LYS A 55 15.90 -7.17 13.83
C LYS A 55 17.05 -8.15 13.60
N GLN A 56 17.16 -8.75 12.41
CA GLN A 56 18.28 -9.62 12.06
C GLN A 56 19.62 -8.85 12.06
N ALA A 57 19.64 -7.65 11.47
CA ALA A 57 20.82 -6.79 11.45
C ALA A 57 21.26 -6.39 12.87
N TYR A 58 20.31 -6.07 13.74
CA TYR A 58 20.57 -5.73 15.13
C TYR A 58 21.15 -6.91 15.92
N TYR A 59 20.61 -8.13 15.76
CA TYR A 59 21.18 -9.30 16.43
C TYR A 59 22.58 -9.65 15.92
N ALA A 60 22.82 -9.55 14.61
CA ALA A 60 24.15 -9.76 14.04
C ALA A 60 25.17 -8.77 14.65
N PHE A 61 24.77 -7.51 14.80
CA PHE A 61 25.58 -6.50 15.46
C PHE A 61 25.89 -6.83 16.93
N LEU A 62 24.89 -7.22 17.72
CA LEU A 62 25.10 -7.62 19.12
C LEU A 62 26.08 -8.79 19.25
N GLN A 63 26.04 -9.72 18.30
CA GLN A 63 26.96 -10.87 18.25
C GLN A 63 28.33 -10.53 17.64
N LYS A 64 28.57 -9.27 17.22
CA LYS A 64 29.77 -8.82 16.50
C LYS A 64 30.08 -9.68 15.27
N LYS A 65 29.04 -10.21 14.62
CA LYS A 65 29.13 -11.04 13.42
C LYS A 65 28.57 -10.28 12.21
N PRO A 66 29.08 -10.56 11.00
CA PRO A 66 28.43 -10.05 9.80
C PRO A 66 27.01 -10.62 9.69
N LEU A 67 26.10 -9.86 9.06
CA LEU A 67 24.76 -10.34 8.77
C LEU A 67 24.84 -11.61 7.93
N ASN A 68 24.13 -12.65 8.35
CA ASN A 68 24.06 -13.90 7.60
C ASN A 68 23.27 -13.66 6.31
N LYS A 69 23.99 -13.69 5.18
CA LYS A 69 23.41 -13.47 3.85
C LYS A 69 22.35 -14.52 3.51
N GLN A 70 22.55 -15.77 3.91
CA GLN A 70 21.60 -16.85 3.61
C GLN A 70 20.26 -16.64 4.35
N SER A 71 20.30 -16.24 5.63
CA SER A 71 19.07 -15.97 6.37
C SER A 71 18.35 -14.72 5.85
N LEU A 72 19.11 -13.72 5.40
CA LEU A 72 18.54 -12.54 4.75
C LEU A 72 17.86 -12.93 3.44
N ASP A 73 18.54 -13.67 2.56
CA ASP A 73 17.99 -14.09 1.27
C ASP A 73 16.71 -14.92 1.43
N LEU A 74 16.69 -15.83 2.41
CA LEU A 74 15.49 -16.59 2.76
C LEU A 74 14.35 -15.68 3.23
N LEU A 75 14.65 -14.69 4.09
CA LEU A 75 13.67 -13.71 4.54
C LEU A 75 13.11 -12.90 3.36
N LEU A 76 13.96 -12.45 2.43
CA LEU A 76 13.52 -11.69 1.26
C LEU A 76 12.69 -12.53 0.28
N GLN A 77 13.00 -13.82 0.14
CA GLN A 77 12.20 -14.75 -0.64
C GLN A 77 10.86 -15.06 0.02
N ASN A 78 10.83 -15.28 1.32
CA ASN A 78 9.60 -15.56 2.08
C ASN A 78 8.68 -14.34 2.18
N ALA A 79 9.25 -13.13 2.08
CA ALA A 79 8.48 -11.90 2.04
C ALA A 79 7.70 -11.72 0.73
N GLN A 80 7.88 -12.58 -0.28
CA GLN A 80 7.10 -12.50 -1.50
C GLN A 80 5.64 -12.85 -1.25
N ILE A 81 4.73 -12.04 -1.77
CA ILE A 81 3.30 -12.25 -1.63
C ILE A 81 2.57 -11.81 -2.89
N SER A 82 1.56 -12.58 -3.28
CA SER A 82 0.65 -12.22 -4.36
C SER A 82 -0.77 -12.39 -3.88
N THR A 83 -1.49 -11.28 -3.74
CA THR A 83 -2.90 -11.25 -3.35
C THR A 83 -3.73 -10.63 -4.46
N LYS A 84 -5.06 -10.69 -4.31
CA LYS A 84 -5.99 -9.98 -5.20
C LYS A 84 -5.79 -8.45 -5.19
N LEU A 85 -5.23 -7.89 -4.12
CA LEU A 85 -5.11 -6.46 -3.90
C LEU A 85 -3.75 -5.91 -4.34
N PHE A 86 -2.67 -6.67 -4.09
CA PHE A 86 -1.32 -6.29 -4.47
C PHE A 86 -0.43 -7.52 -4.64
N SER A 87 0.64 -7.38 -5.42
CA SER A 87 1.76 -8.32 -5.43
C SER A 87 3.05 -7.62 -5.02
N PHE A 88 3.90 -8.34 -4.33
CA PHE A 88 5.19 -7.89 -3.84
C PHE A 88 6.19 -9.01 -4.06
N THR A 89 7.12 -8.80 -5.00
CA THR A 89 8.00 -9.86 -5.51
C THR A 89 9.45 -9.43 -5.43
N TRP A 90 10.36 -10.36 -5.14
CA TRP A 90 11.80 -10.11 -5.09
C TRP A 90 12.44 -10.65 -6.36
N GLN A 91 13.02 -9.76 -7.16
CA GLN A 91 13.68 -10.11 -8.42
C GLN A 91 14.87 -9.19 -8.64
N ASN A 92 16.01 -9.71 -9.11
CA ASN A 92 17.17 -8.89 -9.49
C ASN A 92 17.59 -7.86 -8.41
N ASN A 93 17.65 -8.30 -7.15
CA ASN A 93 18.05 -7.49 -6.00
C ASN A 93 17.16 -6.26 -5.72
N ARG A 94 15.89 -6.32 -6.14
CA ARG A 94 14.88 -5.29 -5.94
C ARG A 94 13.53 -5.93 -5.63
N PHE A 95 12.73 -5.21 -4.86
CA PHE A 95 11.32 -5.54 -4.69
C PHE A 95 10.48 -4.82 -5.73
N ILE A 96 9.57 -5.55 -6.36
CA ILE A 96 8.58 -5.01 -7.27
C ILE A 96 7.24 -5.12 -6.57
N LEU A 97 6.68 -3.97 -6.20
CA LEU A 97 5.31 -3.87 -5.72
C LEU A 97 4.39 -3.50 -6.87
N GLN A 98 3.33 -4.27 -7.06
CA GLN A 98 2.28 -3.96 -8.02
C GLN A 98 0.94 -3.83 -7.30
N ILE A 99 0.25 -2.71 -7.55
CA ILE A 99 -1.12 -2.47 -7.07
C ILE A 99 -1.95 -2.11 -8.30
N GLY A 100 -2.84 -3.02 -8.70
CA GLY A 100 -3.57 -2.92 -9.98
C GLY A 100 -2.60 -2.85 -11.17
N LYS A 101 -2.67 -1.76 -11.95
CA LYS A 101 -1.81 -1.51 -13.12
C LYS A 101 -0.50 -0.79 -12.78
N LYS A 102 -0.35 -0.28 -11.56
CA LYS A 102 0.81 0.52 -11.16
C LYS A 102 1.88 -0.39 -10.56
N LYS A 103 3.12 -0.23 -11.00
CA LYS A 103 4.30 -0.95 -10.49
C LYS A 103 5.25 0.03 -9.80
N LEU A 104 5.88 -0.40 -8.73
CA LEU A 104 6.87 0.36 -7.98
C LEU A 104 8.09 -0.52 -7.72
N ASN A 105 9.24 -0.06 -8.19
CA ASN A 105 10.51 -0.68 -7.85
C ASN A 105 11.02 -0.11 -6.52
N MET A 106 11.42 -1.01 -5.64
CA MET A 106 11.96 -0.71 -4.33
C MET A 106 13.30 -1.39 -4.15
N LEU A 107 14.21 -0.71 -3.46
CA LEU A 107 15.59 -1.11 -3.25
C LEU A 107 15.85 -1.20 -1.76
N ILE A 108 16.54 -2.24 -1.33
CA ILE A 108 17.05 -2.33 0.03
C ILE A 108 18.41 -1.65 0.03
N ARG A 109 18.57 -0.63 0.89
CA ARG A 109 19.83 0.07 1.08
C ARG A 109 20.26 -0.04 2.53
N GLN A 110 21.53 -0.31 2.74
CA GLN A 110 22.13 -0.19 4.05
C GLN A 110 22.47 1.28 4.30
N THR A 111 21.97 1.86 5.39
CA THR A 111 22.28 3.26 5.75
C THR A 111 23.48 3.32 6.69
N ASN A 112 23.48 2.47 7.71
CA ASN A 112 24.55 2.31 8.69
C ASN A 112 24.91 0.81 8.80
N THR A 113 25.95 0.45 9.55
CA THR A 113 26.40 -0.95 9.74
C THR A 113 25.27 -1.91 10.14
N ASN A 114 24.26 -1.45 10.85
CA ASN A 114 23.21 -2.30 11.43
C ASN A 114 21.78 -1.95 10.99
N HIS A 115 21.64 -1.03 10.04
CA HIS A 115 20.33 -0.53 9.64
C HIS A 115 20.16 -0.60 8.13
N TYR A 116 19.10 -1.27 7.72
CA TYR A 116 18.70 -1.40 6.34
C TYR A 116 17.41 -0.60 6.16
N VAL A 117 17.19 -0.07 4.97
CA VAL A 117 15.99 0.68 4.62
C VAL A 117 15.51 0.25 3.24
N ILE A 118 14.25 -0.13 3.14
CA ILE A 118 13.54 -0.31 1.88
C ILE A 118 13.19 1.10 1.39
N THR A 119 13.71 1.44 0.22
CA THR A 119 13.61 2.76 -0.39
C THR A 119 12.99 2.66 -1.78
N CYS A 120 12.36 3.74 -2.22
CA CYS A 120 11.75 3.84 -3.54
C CYS A 120 11.96 5.22 -4.14
N ASN A 121 11.77 5.35 -5.46
CA ASN A 121 11.87 6.64 -6.13
C ASN A 121 10.76 7.58 -5.61
N PRO A 122 11.10 8.70 -4.93
CA PRO A 122 10.12 9.60 -4.32
C PRO A 122 9.23 10.31 -5.35
N SER A 123 9.70 10.46 -6.60
CA SER A 123 8.89 11.06 -7.67
C SER A 123 7.72 10.14 -8.07
N HIS A 124 7.84 8.83 -7.82
CA HIS A 124 6.81 7.85 -8.16
C HIS A 124 5.58 7.99 -7.24
N GLU A 125 4.37 8.03 -7.83
CA GLU A 125 3.12 8.24 -7.10
C GLU A 125 2.88 7.16 -6.02
N LEU A 126 3.09 5.88 -6.35
CA LEU A 126 2.94 4.79 -5.36
C LEU A 126 3.91 4.92 -4.17
N CYS A 127 5.15 5.36 -4.42
CA CYS A 127 6.14 5.54 -3.36
C CYS A 127 5.66 6.58 -2.34
N ARG A 128 5.12 7.70 -2.84
CA ARG A 128 4.53 8.76 -2.00
C ARG A 128 3.33 8.27 -1.21
N LYS A 129 2.46 7.47 -1.83
CA LYS A 129 1.27 6.92 -1.17
C LYS A 129 1.61 5.92 -0.06
N ILE A 130 2.66 5.12 -0.24
CA ILE A 130 3.10 4.12 0.75
C ILE A 130 3.81 4.80 1.93
N TYR A 131 4.75 5.70 1.65
CA TYR A 131 5.55 6.36 2.69
C TYR A 131 4.95 7.69 3.16
N HIS A 132 3.71 8.01 2.78
CA HIS A 132 3.01 9.27 3.09
C HIS A 132 3.84 10.54 2.82
N ARG A 133 4.68 10.54 1.79
CA ARG A 133 5.56 11.69 1.45
C ARG A 133 4.83 12.72 0.60
N LYS A 134 4.84 13.98 1.03
CA LYS A 134 4.39 15.12 0.21
C LYS A 134 5.38 15.38 -0.93
N HIS A 135 4.91 15.93 -2.05
CA HIS A 135 5.82 16.48 -3.08
C HIS A 135 6.64 17.59 -2.42
N ALA A 136 7.97 17.44 -2.38
CA ALA A 136 8.82 18.61 -2.38
C ALA A 136 8.62 19.25 -3.76
N LYS A 137 8.12 20.49 -3.77
CA LYS A 137 8.00 21.31 -4.98
C LYS A 137 9.38 21.74 -5.43
#